data_AF-A0AAJ0DLE6-F1
#
_entry.id   AF-A0AAJ0DLE6-F1
#
_cell.length_a   1.000
_cell.length_b   1.000
_cell.length_c   1.000
_cell.angle_alpha   90.00
_cell.angle_beta   90.00
_cell.angle_gamma   90.00
#
_symmetry.space_group_name_H-M   'P 1'
#
loop_
_entity.id
_entity.type
_entity.pdbx_description
1 polymer ?
#
loop_
_entity_poly.entity_id
_entity_poly.type
_entity_poly.pdbx_seq_one_letter_code
_entity_poly.pdbx_strand_id
1 'polypeptide(L)'
;MAEPEFEHAFRVFSPYSHGMNSVSAFLPAAYAGDLSGEHEEVQPTSIAEFAQDLSSALDWEKSLPNCNTVFFTRSFLFALVYAGYKAAKGETDVMIVCINAGTAKTAKKDAVQFHSIDELISKFGVEVGSRKDGSPYGYPHELVVTAPVIAGRGSCYIAYSKLVSEGLYELYPVLDEVNKQTRKRGPQLHRIVEDLRRYWFRSEWRLTKPKLQIIAKLAAAFVNPFSGRKLHGSNDTARHLVAYLIAFQNRSPNDNALHKWVSNHSASYFTPVIDLTDEPVVIDLTGELEDIPTTPVPEFSQYQQLIKLFSDIHIPVGASAAIGVNEAALQIERQEWSLWRDEAHDGYQASRPGRHFRVEKKRRKPKSSNRQSRGAVSRPERLPQPKQRVAKARRSTRQPRTGASKSKKLSRN
;
A
#
# COMPACT_ATOMS: atom_id res chain seq x y z
N MET A 1 -9.59 -25.39 13.17
CA MET A 1 -9.22 -24.38 12.15
C MET A 1 -8.33 -23.37 12.84
N ALA A 2 -7.13 -23.10 12.32
CA ALA A 2 -6.22 -22.14 12.92
C ALA A 2 -6.77 -20.72 12.76
N GLU A 3 -6.72 -19.93 13.83
CA GLU A 3 -6.99 -18.49 13.76
C GLU A 3 -5.90 -17.80 12.92
N PRO A 4 -6.24 -16.71 12.20
CA PRO A 4 -5.23 -15.99 11.44
C PRO A 4 -4.17 -15.41 12.39
N GLU A 5 -2.89 -15.60 12.07
CA GLU A 5 -1.73 -15.07 12.83
C GLU A 5 -1.70 -13.53 12.90
N PHE A 6 -2.60 -12.86 12.20
CA PHE A 6 -2.73 -11.42 12.13
C PHE A 6 -4.21 -11.02 12.17
N GLU A 7 -4.49 -9.90 12.84
CA GLU A 7 -5.86 -9.41 13.00
C GLU A 7 -6.36 -8.63 11.78
N HIS A 8 -5.46 -7.91 11.09
CA HIS A 8 -5.79 -7.00 10.01
C HIS A 8 -4.95 -7.22 8.75
N ALA A 9 -5.59 -7.11 7.58
CA ALA A 9 -4.94 -7.13 6.28
C ALA A 9 -5.35 -5.88 5.47
N PHE A 10 -4.41 -5.35 4.70
CA PHE A 10 -4.60 -4.14 3.91
C PHE A 10 -4.66 -4.45 2.43
N ARG A 11 -5.55 -3.77 1.70
CA ARG A 11 -5.57 -3.79 0.24
C ARG A 11 -5.63 -2.37 -0.29
N VAL A 12 -4.84 -2.12 -1.32
CA VAL A 12 -4.89 -0.88 -2.10
C VAL A 12 -5.54 -1.20 -3.43
N PHE A 13 -6.54 -0.43 -3.81
CA PHE A 13 -7.14 -0.56 -5.13
C PHE A 13 -7.50 0.79 -5.75
N SER A 14 -7.66 0.79 -7.07
CA SER A 14 -8.24 1.87 -7.86
C SER A 14 -9.14 1.25 -8.93
N PRO A 15 -9.83 2.04 -9.77
CA PRO A 15 -10.57 1.52 -10.93
C PRO A 15 -9.71 0.71 -11.93
N TYR A 16 -8.38 0.81 -11.84
CA TYR A 16 -7.42 0.12 -12.71
C TYR A 16 -6.77 -1.12 -12.05
N SER A 17 -7.15 -1.44 -10.81
CA SER A 17 -6.64 -2.61 -10.10
C SER A 17 -7.24 -3.93 -10.62
N HIS A 18 -6.55 -5.04 -10.32
CA HIS A 18 -6.96 -6.38 -10.69
C HIS A 18 -8.28 -6.78 -10.04
N GLY A 19 -9.19 -7.32 -10.84
CA GLY A 19 -10.46 -7.86 -10.38
C GLY A 19 -11.52 -6.82 -10.06
N MET A 20 -12.66 -7.31 -9.57
CA MET A 20 -13.74 -6.43 -9.13
C MET A 20 -13.45 -5.99 -7.70
N ASN A 21 -13.27 -4.67 -7.52
CA ASN A 21 -12.90 -4.09 -6.24
C ASN A 21 -13.97 -3.10 -5.78
N SER A 22 -14.43 -3.29 -4.56
CA SER A 22 -15.25 -2.32 -3.84
C SER A 22 -14.73 -2.19 -2.42
N VAL A 23 -15.24 -1.22 -1.66
CA VAL A 23 -14.84 -1.04 -0.26
C VAL A 23 -15.27 -2.19 0.65
N SER A 24 -16.26 -2.99 0.23
CA SER A 24 -16.85 -4.07 1.00
C SER A 24 -16.61 -5.46 0.43
N ALA A 25 -16.15 -5.59 -0.82
CA ALA A 25 -15.97 -6.86 -1.50
C ALA A 25 -14.88 -6.81 -2.58
N PHE A 26 -14.14 -7.91 -2.71
CA PHE A 26 -13.03 -8.09 -3.64
C PHE A 26 -13.16 -9.44 -4.32
N LEU A 27 -13.13 -9.44 -5.66
CA LEU A 27 -13.16 -10.65 -6.45
C LEU A 27 -11.94 -10.71 -7.37
N PRO A 28 -11.29 -11.87 -7.52
CA PRO A 28 -10.31 -12.11 -8.57
C PRO A 28 -10.80 -11.70 -9.97
N ALA A 29 -9.85 -11.34 -10.83
CA ALA A 29 -10.15 -10.92 -12.20
C ALA A 29 -10.71 -12.05 -13.06
N ALA A 30 -10.36 -13.30 -12.77
CA ALA A 30 -10.91 -14.47 -13.45
C ALA A 30 -12.44 -14.61 -13.33
N TYR A 31 -13.08 -13.94 -12.35
CA TYR A 31 -14.55 -13.89 -12.26
C TYR A 31 -15.18 -12.80 -13.13
N ALA A 32 -14.39 -11.98 -13.84
CA ALA A 32 -14.90 -10.90 -14.68
C ALA A 32 -15.68 -11.48 -15.88
N GLY A 33 -17.02 -11.49 -15.77
CA GLY A 33 -17.93 -11.95 -16.83
C GLY A 33 -18.95 -12.98 -16.35
N ASP A 34 -18.70 -13.63 -15.23
CA ASP A 34 -19.70 -14.41 -14.51
C ASP A 34 -20.29 -13.52 -13.41
N LEU A 35 -21.60 -13.29 -13.44
CA LEU A 35 -22.32 -12.47 -12.44
C LEU A 35 -23.34 -13.32 -11.69
N SER A 36 -23.29 -14.65 -11.87
CA SER A 36 -24.27 -15.59 -11.32
C SER A 36 -24.33 -15.59 -9.79
N GLY A 37 -23.33 -14.99 -9.11
CA GLY A 37 -23.29 -14.88 -7.65
C GLY A 37 -22.86 -16.17 -6.94
N GLU A 38 -22.72 -17.27 -7.69
CA GLU A 38 -22.20 -18.57 -7.22
C GLU A 38 -20.70 -18.69 -7.52
N HIS A 39 -19.92 -17.70 -7.07
CA HIS A 39 -18.47 -17.73 -7.27
C HIS A 39 -17.82 -18.77 -6.34
N GLU A 40 -17.48 -19.93 -6.91
CA GLU A 40 -16.61 -20.92 -6.28
C GLU A 40 -15.15 -20.47 -6.34
N GLU A 41 -14.34 -20.86 -5.35
CA GLU A 41 -12.90 -20.63 -5.36
C GLU A 41 -12.27 -21.11 -6.68
N VAL A 42 -11.62 -20.20 -7.40
CA VAL A 42 -10.91 -20.52 -8.63
C VAL A 42 -9.59 -21.14 -8.25
N GLN A 43 -9.52 -22.46 -8.41
CA GLN A 43 -8.30 -23.22 -8.26
C GLN A 43 -7.45 -23.08 -9.53
N PRO A 44 -6.16 -22.74 -9.42
CA PRO A 44 -5.28 -22.75 -10.58
C PRO A 44 -5.21 -24.16 -11.17
N THR A 45 -5.23 -24.28 -12.49
CA THR A 45 -5.16 -25.57 -13.19
C THR A 45 -3.80 -26.25 -13.06
N SER A 46 -2.75 -25.51 -12.71
CA SER A 46 -1.44 -26.05 -12.39
C SER A 46 -0.63 -25.13 -11.47
N ILE A 47 0.39 -25.69 -10.79
CA ILE A 47 1.36 -24.93 -10.00
C ILE A 47 2.11 -23.90 -10.87
N ALA A 48 2.43 -24.25 -12.11
CA ALA A 48 3.15 -23.37 -13.04
C ALA A 48 2.32 -22.15 -13.46
N GLU A 49 1.01 -22.31 -13.62
CA GLU A 49 0.10 -21.21 -13.91
C GLU A 49 -0.08 -20.30 -12.69
N PHE A 50 -0.26 -20.89 -11.51
CA PHE A 50 -0.31 -20.13 -10.26
C PHE A 50 0.97 -19.31 -10.04
N ALA A 51 2.12 -19.91 -10.31
CA ALA A 51 3.42 -19.26 -10.27
C ALA A 51 3.52 -18.03 -11.17
N GLN A 52 3.05 -18.18 -12.41
CA GLN A 52 3.06 -17.12 -13.40
C GLN A 52 2.10 -15.98 -13.03
N ASP A 53 0.91 -16.30 -12.53
CA ASP A 53 -0.06 -15.32 -12.03
C ASP A 53 0.51 -14.53 -10.85
N LEU A 54 1.15 -15.24 -9.92
CA LEU A 54 1.78 -14.66 -8.74
C LEU A 54 2.92 -13.71 -9.11
N SER A 55 3.82 -14.16 -9.99
CA SER A 55 4.94 -13.37 -10.53
C SER A 55 4.44 -12.11 -11.26
N SER A 56 3.47 -12.27 -12.16
CA SER A 56 2.93 -11.16 -12.93
C SER A 56 2.21 -10.14 -12.05
N ALA A 57 1.51 -10.58 -11.01
CA ALA A 57 0.80 -9.67 -10.11
C ALA A 57 1.75 -8.90 -9.18
N LEU A 58 2.86 -9.54 -8.78
CA LEU A 58 3.91 -8.94 -7.96
C LEU A 58 4.85 -7.99 -8.73
N ASP A 59 4.73 -7.92 -10.05
CA ASP A 59 5.33 -6.82 -10.81
C ASP A 59 4.62 -5.48 -10.56
N TRP A 60 3.41 -5.50 -9.99
CA TRP A 60 2.59 -4.31 -9.68
C TRP A 60 2.33 -3.40 -10.90
N GLU A 61 2.56 -3.89 -12.12
CA GLU A 61 2.41 -3.18 -13.39
C GLU A 61 1.16 -3.67 -14.16
N LYS A 62 0.04 -2.96 -13.96
CA LYS A 62 -1.25 -3.05 -14.69
C LYS A 62 -2.11 -4.30 -14.46
N SER A 63 -3.41 -4.15 -14.73
CA SER A 63 -4.43 -5.18 -14.60
C SER A 63 -4.13 -6.43 -15.43
N LEU A 64 -4.11 -7.57 -14.76
CA LEU A 64 -4.08 -8.90 -15.33
C LEU A 64 -5.53 -9.38 -15.45
N PRO A 65 -6.07 -9.50 -16.67
CA PRO A 65 -7.49 -9.77 -16.89
C PRO A 65 -7.93 -11.15 -16.38
N ASN A 66 -7.01 -12.11 -16.26
CA ASN A 66 -7.32 -13.50 -15.86
C ASN A 66 -6.71 -13.88 -14.51
N CYS A 67 -6.33 -12.91 -13.68
CA CYS A 67 -5.70 -13.19 -12.40
C CYS A 67 -6.70 -13.86 -11.43
N ASN A 68 -6.32 -15.03 -10.93
CA ASN A 68 -7.12 -15.86 -10.03
C ASN A 68 -7.04 -15.46 -8.56
N THR A 69 -6.30 -14.39 -8.24
CA THR A 69 -5.93 -14.04 -6.87
C THR A 69 -6.29 -12.60 -6.48
N VAL A 70 -6.61 -12.43 -5.20
CA VAL A 70 -6.77 -11.15 -4.52
C VAL A 70 -5.56 -10.93 -3.60
N PHE A 71 -4.81 -9.88 -3.88
CA PHE A 71 -3.65 -9.48 -3.09
C PHE A 71 -4.02 -8.60 -1.90
N PHE A 72 -3.42 -8.93 -0.76
CA PHE A 72 -3.44 -8.15 0.46
C PHE A 72 -2.01 -7.97 0.99
N THR A 73 -1.84 -7.12 1.99
CA THR A 73 -0.57 -6.96 2.71
C THR A 73 -0.82 -6.88 4.21
N ARG A 74 0.06 -7.47 5.03
CA ARG A 74 0.08 -7.30 6.49
C ARG A 74 0.64 -5.93 6.90
N SER A 75 1.35 -5.23 6.02
CA SER A 75 2.01 -3.96 6.32
C SER A 75 1.17 -2.76 5.87
N PHE A 76 0.67 -1.97 6.84
CA PHE A 76 0.01 -0.71 6.53
C PHE A 76 0.97 0.29 5.87
N LEU A 77 2.26 0.25 6.20
CA LEU A 77 3.29 1.08 5.55
C LEU A 77 3.41 0.74 4.07
N PHE A 78 3.48 -0.55 3.73
CA PHE A 78 3.49 -0.99 2.34
C PHE A 78 2.25 -0.49 1.59
N ALA A 79 1.06 -0.62 2.19
CA ALA A 79 -0.18 -0.13 1.60
C ALA A 79 -0.15 1.40 1.34
N LEU A 80 0.42 2.21 2.24
CA LEU A 80 0.57 3.65 2.04
C LEU A 80 1.53 4.00 0.90
N VAL A 81 2.67 3.31 0.82
CA VAL A 81 3.66 3.49 -0.24
C VAL A 81 3.08 3.08 -1.60
N TYR A 82 2.36 1.95 -1.65
CA TYR A 82 1.74 1.47 -2.87
C TYR A 82 0.59 2.39 -3.34
N ALA A 83 -0.24 2.89 -2.42
CA ALA A 83 -1.27 3.88 -2.73
C ALA A 83 -0.64 5.20 -3.26
N GLY A 84 0.44 5.65 -2.63
CA GLY A 84 1.23 6.79 -3.09
C GLY A 84 1.80 6.60 -4.49
N TYR A 85 2.34 5.41 -4.79
CA TYR A 85 2.82 5.04 -6.12
C TYR A 85 1.71 5.10 -7.18
N LYS A 86 0.54 4.50 -6.91
CA LYS A 86 -0.62 4.55 -7.82
C LYS A 86 -1.07 5.98 -8.08
N ALA A 87 -1.24 6.78 -7.03
CA ALA A 87 -1.60 8.20 -7.15
C ALA A 87 -0.53 8.99 -7.93
N ALA A 88 0.75 8.70 -7.72
CA ALA A 88 1.86 9.34 -8.42
C ALA A 88 1.93 8.98 -9.91
N LYS A 89 1.41 7.81 -10.30
CA LYS A 89 1.20 7.40 -11.71
C LYS A 89 -0.03 8.04 -12.35
N GLY A 90 -0.80 8.83 -11.60
CA GLY A 90 -1.99 9.51 -12.08
C GLY A 90 -3.26 8.66 -11.99
N GLU A 91 -3.24 7.54 -11.27
CA GLU A 91 -4.47 6.82 -10.96
C GLU A 91 -5.35 7.66 -10.02
N THR A 92 -6.65 7.72 -10.31
CA THR A 92 -7.65 8.37 -9.47
C THR A 92 -8.35 7.35 -8.58
N ASP A 93 -9.08 7.83 -7.57
CA ASP A 93 -9.91 6.99 -6.69
C ASP A 93 -9.12 5.83 -6.05
N VAL A 94 -7.88 6.11 -5.66
CA VAL A 94 -7.02 5.16 -4.94
C VAL A 94 -7.53 5.02 -3.52
N MET A 95 -7.98 3.82 -3.18
CA MET A 95 -8.56 3.45 -1.89
C MET A 95 -7.60 2.54 -1.14
N ILE A 96 -7.56 2.70 0.19
CA ILE A 96 -6.93 1.74 1.10
C ILE A 96 -8.03 1.14 1.97
N VAL A 97 -8.09 -0.18 2.02
CA VAL A 97 -9.02 -0.93 2.87
C VAL A 97 -8.22 -1.71 3.89
N CYS A 98 -8.59 -1.56 5.15
CA CYS A 98 -8.17 -2.39 6.27
C CYS A 98 -9.29 -3.38 6.54
N ILE A 99 -9.07 -4.66 6.23
CA ILE A 99 -9.99 -5.74 6.52
C ILE A 99 -9.64 -6.34 7.87
N ASN A 100 -10.65 -6.56 8.71
CA ASN A 100 -10.50 -7.42 9.87
C ASN A 100 -10.54 -8.89 9.40
N ALA A 101 -9.39 -9.57 9.45
CA ALA A 101 -9.19 -10.90 8.88
C ALA A 101 -10.04 -11.97 9.61
N GLY A 102 -10.21 -11.84 10.93
CA GLY A 102 -10.98 -12.79 11.74
C GLY A 102 -12.49 -12.75 11.47
N THR A 103 -13.00 -11.66 10.92
CA THR A 103 -14.44 -11.50 10.61
C THR A 103 -14.75 -11.45 9.12
N ALA A 104 -13.74 -11.38 8.26
CA ALA A 104 -13.90 -11.43 6.82
C ALA A 104 -14.45 -12.79 6.38
N LYS A 105 -15.28 -12.77 5.33
CA LYS A 105 -15.98 -13.97 4.85
C LYS A 105 -15.81 -14.15 3.34
N THR A 106 -15.85 -15.39 2.90
CA THR A 106 -16.00 -15.70 1.47
C THR A 106 -17.43 -15.46 1.00
N ALA A 107 -17.68 -15.53 -0.31
CA ALA A 107 -19.05 -15.49 -0.86
C ALA A 107 -19.94 -16.61 -0.28
N LYS A 108 -19.35 -17.76 0.05
CA LYS A 108 -20.01 -18.91 0.69
C LYS A 108 -20.19 -18.76 2.21
N LYS A 109 -19.80 -17.60 2.79
CA LYS A 109 -19.84 -17.28 4.23
C LYS A 109 -18.85 -18.06 5.10
N ASP A 110 -17.86 -18.69 4.48
CA ASP A 110 -16.75 -19.34 5.18
C ASP A 110 -15.71 -18.31 5.64
N ALA A 111 -14.83 -18.70 6.57
CA ALA A 111 -13.68 -17.88 6.92
C ALA A 111 -12.73 -17.76 5.72
N VAL A 112 -12.18 -16.55 5.52
CA VAL A 112 -11.21 -16.32 4.44
C VAL A 112 -9.87 -16.95 4.81
N GLN A 113 -9.30 -17.74 3.91
CA GLN A 113 -7.96 -18.28 4.04
C GLN A 113 -6.97 -17.33 3.36
N PHE A 114 -6.06 -16.76 4.14
CA PHE A 114 -5.00 -15.90 3.65
C PHE A 114 -3.69 -16.67 3.64
N HIS A 115 -3.06 -16.76 2.47
CA HIS A 115 -1.77 -17.45 2.32
C HIS A 115 -0.64 -16.44 2.19
N SER A 116 0.46 -16.68 2.90
CA SER A 116 1.69 -15.91 2.68
C SER A 116 2.30 -16.27 1.33
N ILE A 117 2.81 -15.28 0.59
CA ILE A 117 3.50 -15.55 -0.67
C ILE A 117 4.76 -16.39 -0.44
N ASP A 118 5.50 -16.16 0.64
CA ASP A 118 6.70 -16.94 0.98
C ASP A 118 6.37 -18.41 1.29
N GLU A 119 5.22 -18.67 1.93
CA GLU A 119 4.70 -20.03 2.16
C GLU A 119 4.38 -20.70 0.82
N LEU A 120 3.69 -19.99 -0.07
CA LEU A 120 3.33 -20.51 -1.39
C LEU A 120 4.57 -20.78 -2.25
N ILE A 121 5.56 -19.89 -2.22
CA ILE A 121 6.85 -20.06 -2.90
C ILE A 121 7.55 -21.32 -2.41
N SER A 122 7.69 -21.46 -1.09
CA SER A 122 8.35 -22.61 -0.46
C SER A 122 7.63 -23.92 -0.76
N LYS A 123 6.30 -23.93 -0.63
CA LYS A 123 5.46 -25.11 -0.80
C LYS A 123 5.40 -25.59 -2.25
N PHE A 124 5.37 -24.67 -3.21
CA PHE A 124 5.14 -24.98 -4.61
C PHE A 124 6.39 -24.84 -5.49
N GLY A 125 7.53 -24.45 -4.93
CA GLY A 125 8.78 -24.28 -5.68
C GLY A 125 8.70 -23.17 -6.73
N VAL A 126 7.90 -22.13 -6.45
CA VAL A 126 7.65 -21.04 -7.39
C VAL A 126 8.74 -20.00 -7.30
N GLU A 127 9.49 -19.79 -8.39
CA GLU A 127 10.43 -18.67 -8.46
C GLU A 127 9.71 -17.36 -8.83
N VAL A 128 9.40 -16.53 -7.82
CA VAL A 128 8.86 -15.19 -8.02
C VAL A 128 10.00 -14.16 -8.05
N GLY A 129 10.76 -14.17 -9.15
CA GLY A 129 11.88 -13.27 -9.35
C GLY A 129 13.08 -13.56 -8.43
N SER A 130 14.23 -13.01 -8.81
CA SER A 130 15.47 -13.20 -8.06
C SER A 130 16.17 -11.86 -7.85
N ARG A 131 16.86 -11.75 -6.72
CA ARG A 131 17.83 -10.68 -6.50
C ARG A 131 18.97 -10.81 -7.51
N LYS A 132 19.77 -9.74 -7.67
CA LYS A 132 20.90 -9.73 -8.61
C LYS A 132 21.98 -10.76 -8.31
N ASP A 133 22.01 -11.27 -7.08
CA ASP A 133 22.91 -12.33 -6.62
C ASP A 133 22.31 -13.74 -6.80
N GLY A 134 21.12 -13.85 -7.40
CA GLY A 134 20.42 -15.12 -7.63
C GLY A 134 19.61 -15.63 -6.45
N SER A 135 19.69 -14.98 -5.27
CA SER A 135 18.84 -15.35 -4.13
C SER A 135 17.37 -14.99 -4.38
N PRO A 136 16.41 -15.78 -3.86
CA PRO A 136 14.99 -15.50 -4.05
C PRO A 136 14.61 -14.15 -3.44
N TYR A 137 13.64 -13.47 -4.05
CA TYR A 137 13.01 -12.33 -3.44
C TYR A 137 12.09 -12.80 -2.31
N GLY A 138 12.12 -12.14 -1.15
CA GLY A 138 11.19 -12.42 -0.07
C GLY A 138 9.99 -11.47 -0.14
N TYR A 139 8.80 -12.01 0.08
CA TYR A 139 7.52 -11.31 0.12
C TYR A 139 6.86 -11.47 1.50
N PRO A 140 7.51 -11.01 2.59
CA PRO A 140 7.07 -11.31 3.95
C PRO A 140 5.77 -10.60 4.35
N HIS A 141 5.26 -9.70 3.51
CA HIS A 141 4.07 -8.91 3.82
C HIS A 141 2.87 -9.30 2.99
N GLU A 142 3.11 -9.88 1.84
CA GLU A 142 2.12 -10.06 0.80
C GLU A 142 1.31 -11.32 1.08
N LEU A 143 0.01 -11.14 0.96
CA LEU A 143 -0.98 -12.17 1.19
C LEU A 143 -1.78 -12.38 -0.07
N VAL A 144 -2.14 -13.64 -0.30
CA VAL A 144 -2.93 -14.07 -1.45
C VAL A 144 -4.17 -14.80 -0.98
N VAL A 145 -5.28 -14.52 -1.65
CA VAL A 145 -6.55 -15.22 -1.50
C VAL A 145 -7.08 -15.58 -2.89
N THR A 146 -7.51 -16.82 -3.10
CA THR A 146 -8.08 -17.36 -4.35
C THR A 146 -9.61 -17.24 -4.40
N ALA A 147 -10.25 -17.08 -3.24
CA ALA A 147 -11.68 -16.89 -3.10
C ALA A 147 -12.10 -15.40 -3.13
N PRO A 148 -13.37 -15.09 -3.48
CA PRO A 148 -13.96 -13.79 -3.22
C PRO A 148 -13.88 -13.42 -1.73
N VAL A 149 -13.53 -12.18 -1.43
CA VAL A 149 -13.41 -11.67 -0.05
C VAL A 149 -14.46 -10.61 0.20
N ILE A 150 -15.33 -10.83 1.18
CA ILE A 150 -16.28 -9.88 1.72
C ILE A 150 -15.74 -9.35 3.04
N ALA A 151 -15.67 -8.03 3.16
CA ALA A 151 -15.16 -7.35 4.33
C ALA A 151 -15.97 -7.75 5.59
N GLY A 152 -15.29 -8.02 6.69
CA GLY A 152 -15.92 -8.37 7.95
C GLY A 152 -16.32 -7.16 8.80
N ARG A 153 -17.01 -7.41 9.91
CA ARG A 153 -17.27 -6.38 10.94
C ARG A 153 -15.94 -5.84 11.48
N GLY A 154 -15.82 -4.52 11.59
CA GLY A 154 -14.57 -3.87 12.04
C GLY A 154 -13.62 -3.54 10.89
N SER A 155 -13.91 -3.98 9.66
CA SER A 155 -13.21 -3.49 8.47
C SER A 155 -13.53 -2.03 8.21
N CYS A 156 -12.59 -1.33 7.57
CA CYS A 156 -12.72 0.07 7.24
C CYS A 156 -11.92 0.47 6.00
N TYR A 157 -12.23 1.64 5.46
CA TYR A 157 -11.56 2.13 4.27
C TYR A 157 -11.35 3.65 4.30
N ILE A 158 -10.43 4.11 3.47
CA ILE A 158 -10.17 5.53 3.25
C ILE A 158 -9.66 5.79 1.83
N ALA A 159 -10.01 6.94 1.26
CA ALA A 159 -9.38 7.41 0.03
C ALA A 159 -7.98 7.95 0.32
N TYR A 160 -6.99 7.62 -0.50
CA TYR A 160 -5.61 8.07 -0.31
C TYR A 160 -5.49 9.61 -0.31
N SER A 161 -6.23 10.28 -1.19
CA SER A 161 -6.31 11.74 -1.22
C SER A 161 -6.84 12.34 0.10
N LYS A 162 -7.76 11.64 0.77
CA LYS A 162 -8.27 12.04 2.07
C LYS A 162 -7.19 11.96 3.13
N LEU A 163 -6.42 10.87 3.22
CA LEU A 163 -5.27 10.77 4.13
C LEU A 163 -4.28 11.92 3.93
N VAL A 164 -3.95 12.25 2.68
CA VAL A 164 -3.07 13.37 2.37
C VAL A 164 -3.64 14.69 2.90
N SER A 165 -4.92 14.98 2.63
CA SER A 165 -5.58 16.22 3.10
C SER A 165 -5.76 16.30 4.62
N GLU A 166 -5.77 15.16 5.32
CA GLU A 166 -5.92 15.09 6.77
C GLU A 166 -4.58 15.24 7.51
N GLY A 167 -3.44 15.21 6.79
CA GLY A 167 -2.11 15.48 7.35
C GLY A 167 -1.11 14.34 7.25
N LEU A 168 -1.29 13.36 6.35
CA LEU A 168 -0.35 12.23 6.20
C LEU A 168 1.11 12.69 6.05
N TYR A 169 1.36 13.72 5.24
CA TYR A 169 2.71 14.26 5.02
C TYR A 169 3.18 15.26 6.08
N GLU A 170 2.28 15.76 6.92
CA GLU A 170 2.66 16.49 8.13
C GLU A 170 3.14 15.51 9.21
N LEU A 171 2.59 14.29 9.22
CA LEU A 171 3.00 13.24 10.14
C LEU A 171 4.27 12.51 9.67
N TYR A 172 4.34 12.19 8.38
CA TYR A 172 5.44 11.48 7.73
C TYR A 172 5.89 12.22 6.45
N PRO A 173 6.66 13.32 6.57
CA PRO A 173 7.08 14.11 5.41
C PRO A 173 7.95 13.33 4.42
N VAL A 174 8.65 12.29 4.89
CA VAL A 174 9.46 11.41 4.04
C VAL A 174 8.63 10.66 2.99
N LEU A 175 7.37 10.33 3.29
CA LEU A 175 6.48 9.65 2.32
C LEU A 175 6.20 10.53 1.10
N ASP A 176 6.12 11.86 1.26
CA ASP A 176 5.96 12.80 0.15
C ASP A 176 7.18 12.75 -0.79
N GLU A 177 8.40 12.73 -0.22
CA GLU A 177 9.63 12.66 -0.99
C GLU A 177 9.80 11.33 -1.73
N VAL A 178 9.45 10.23 -1.08
CA VAL A 178 9.39 8.90 -1.71
C VAL A 178 8.44 8.92 -2.91
N ASN A 179 7.23 9.44 -2.75
CA ASN A 179 6.22 9.48 -3.80
C ASN A 179 6.62 10.36 -4.99
N LYS A 180 7.32 11.49 -4.76
CA LYS A 180 7.87 12.31 -5.85
C LYS A 180 8.88 11.56 -6.70
N GLN A 181 9.60 10.61 -6.12
CA GLN A 181 10.67 9.87 -6.79
C GLN A 181 10.18 8.61 -7.49
N THR A 182 9.18 7.94 -6.93
CA THR A 182 8.52 6.79 -7.57
C THR A 182 7.85 7.18 -8.90
N ARG A 183 7.57 8.47 -9.14
CA ARG A 183 7.19 8.98 -10.48
C ARG A 183 8.23 8.69 -11.55
N LYS A 184 9.52 8.68 -11.19
CA LYS A 184 10.66 8.64 -12.12
C LYS A 184 11.26 7.25 -12.30
N ARG A 185 11.08 6.35 -11.33
CA ARG A 185 11.66 5.00 -11.30
C ARG A 185 10.53 3.97 -11.19
N GLY A 186 10.69 2.80 -11.81
CA GLY A 186 9.70 1.70 -11.73
C GLY A 186 9.43 1.24 -10.29
N PRO A 187 8.49 0.28 -10.09
CA PRO A 187 7.97 -0.09 -8.78
C PRO A 187 9.01 -0.86 -7.94
N GLN A 188 9.95 -0.14 -7.32
CA GLN A 188 10.85 -0.70 -6.30
C GLN A 188 10.21 -0.58 -4.90
N LEU A 189 8.93 -0.95 -4.77
CA LEU A 189 8.11 -0.70 -3.58
C LEU A 189 8.71 -1.35 -2.34
N HIS A 190 9.07 -2.63 -2.42
CA HIS A 190 9.73 -3.35 -1.32
C HIS A 190 11.02 -2.68 -0.87
N ARG A 191 11.89 -2.29 -1.82
CA ARG A 191 13.13 -1.57 -1.49
C ARG A 191 12.85 -0.26 -0.78
N ILE A 192 11.86 0.49 -1.24
CA ILE A 192 11.45 1.75 -0.63
C ILE A 192 10.96 1.53 0.79
N VAL A 193 10.11 0.52 1.01
CA VAL A 193 9.59 0.17 2.33
C VAL A 193 10.74 -0.25 3.26
N GLU A 194 11.68 -1.06 2.78
CA GLU A 194 12.89 -1.44 3.54
C GLU A 194 13.79 -0.24 3.86
N ASP A 195 14.00 0.68 2.92
CA ASP A 195 14.76 1.91 3.15
C ASP A 195 14.07 2.78 4.23
N LEU A 196 12.74 2.89 4.17
CA LEU A 196 11.95 3.60 5.20
C LEU A 196 12.08 2.93 6.57
N ARG A 197 11.97 1.60 6.65
CA ARG A 197 12.16 0.84 7.90
C ARG A 197 13.54 1.08 8.48
N ARG A 198 14.59 0.94 7.68
CA ARG A 198 15.97 1.18 8.12
C ARG A 198 16.17 2.60 8.64
N TYR A 199 15.60 3.59 7.96
CA TYR A 199 15.70 4.98 8.38
C TYR A 199 14.89 5.28 9.64
N TRP A 200 13.62 4.88 9.69
CA TRP A 200 12.73 5.19 10.80
C TRP A 200 13.01 4.37 12.06
N PHE A 201 13.71 3.23 11.95
CA PHE A 201 14.13 2.42 13.09
C PHE A 201 15.59 2.60 13.50
N ARG A 202 16.36 3.47 12.82
CA ARG A 202 17.75 3.77 13.19
C ARG A 202 17.91 4.43 14.57
N SER A 203 16.88 5.15 15.01
CA SER A 203 16.88 5.97 16.22
C SER A 203 15.45 6.11 16.74
N GLU A 204 15.31 6.39 18.03
CA GLU A 204 14.01 6.68 18.62
C GLU A 204 13.48 8.06 18.18
N TRP A 205 12.21 8.10 17.80
CA TRP A 205 11.51 9.31 17.41
C TRP A 205 10.57 9.75 18.54
N ARG A 206 10.60 11.05 18.90
CA ARG A 206 9.73 11.59 19.97
C ARG A 206 8.34 11.96 19.48
N LEU A 207 7.30 11.56 20.21
CA LEU A 207 5.94 11.97 19.91
C LEU A 207 5.69 13.37 20.49
N THR A 208 4.91 14.15 19.76
CA THR A 208 4.46 15.47 20.21
C THR A 208 2.93 15.48 20.19
N LYS A 209 2.33 16.34 21.02
CA LYS A 209 0.87 16.51 21.04
C LYS A 209 0.27 16.78 19.64
N PRO A 210 0.87 17.65 18.79
CA PRO A 210 0.39 17.83 17.41
C PRO A 210 0.44 16.55 16.57
N LYS A 211 1.54 15.78 16.63
CA LYS A 211 1.65 14.51 15.89
C LYS A 211 0.59 13.50 16.35
N LEU A 212 0.34 13.38 17.66
CA LEU A 212 -0.72 12.53 18.22
C LEU A 212 -2.12 12.94 17.76
N GLN A 213 -2.39 14.25 17.65
CA GLN A 213 -3.66 14.75 17.11
C GLN A 213 -3.83 14.40 15.63
N ILE A 214 -2.77 14.52 14.82
CA ILE A 214 -2.82 14.12 13.41
C ILE A 214 -3.02 12.61 13.28
N ILE A 215 -2.36 11.80 14.11
CA ILE A 215 -2.58 10.34 14.17
C ILE A 215 -4.05 10.02 14.42
N ALA A 216 -4.66 10.61 15.45
CA ALA A 216 -6.07 10.39 15.77
C ALA A 216 -7.00 10.84 14.63
N LYS A 217 -6.71 12.00 14.03
CA LYS A 217 -7.44 12.53 12.87
C LYS A 217 -7.37 11.61 11.66
N LEU A 218 -6.19 11.10 11.32
CA LEU A 218 -5.99 10.15 10.22
C LEU A 218 -6.74 8.83 10.48
N ALA A 219 -6.63 8.27 11.68
CA ALA A 219 -7.33 7.05 12.05
C ALA A 219 -8.86 7.22 12.03
N ALA A 220 -9.38 8.36 12.47
CA ALA A 220 -10.82 8.65 12.48
C ALA A 220 -11.40 9.01 11.11
N ALA A 221 -10.56 9.28 10.12
CA ALA A 221 -10.99 9.51 8.75
C ALA A 221 -11.39 8.21 8.04
N PHE A 222 -11.06 7.05 8.60
CA PHE A 222 -11.52 5.76 8.08
C PHE A 222 -13.01 5.55 8.32
N VAL A 223 -13.66 4.98 7.31
CA VAL A 223 -15.10 4.82 7.23
C VAL A 223 -15.44 3.33 7.19
N ASN A 224 -16.58 2.97 7.78
CA ASN A 224 -17.11 1.61 7.72
C ASN A 224 -17.68 1.34 6.30
N PRO A 225 -17.32 0.21 5.67
CA PRO A 225 -17.66 -0.07 4.28
C PRO A 225 -19.15 -0.32 4.03
N PHE A 226 -19.92 -0.68 5.06
CA PHE A 226 -21.35 -1.00 4.95
C PHE A 226 -22.26 0.20 5.20
N SER A 227 -21.88 1.07 6.13
CA SER A 227 -22.69 2.22 6.49
C SER A 227 -22.28 3.51 5.79
N GLY A 228 -21.07 3.57 5.23
CA GLY A 228 -20.48 4.83 4.75
C GLY A 228 -20.30 5.87 5.86
N ARG A 229 -20.48 5.48 7.13
CA ARG A 229 -20.28 6.30 8.32
C ARG A 229 -18.97 5.92 9.01
N LYS A 230 -18.45 6.80 9.87
CA LYS A 230 -17.27 6.51 10.69
C LYS A 230 -17.47 5.22 11.50
N LEU A 231 -16.38 4.47 11.75
CA LEU A 231 -16.40 3.16 12.43
C LEU A 231 -17.15 3.15 13.77
N HIS A 232 -17.11 4.26 14.48
CA HIS A 232 -17.75 4.45 15.77
C HIS A 232 -18.55 5.76 15.74
N GLY A 233 -19.54 5.91 16.64
CA GLY A 233 -20.37 7.12 16.72
C GLY A 233 -19.50 8.38 16.65
N SER A 234 -19.99 9.45 16.01
CA SER A 234 -19.28 10.55 15.30
C SER A 234 -17.88 11.04 15.77
N ASN A 235 -17.46 10.69 16.99
CA ASN A 235 -16.28 11.14 17.70
C ASN A 235 -15.26 10.02 18.08
N ASP A 236 -15.49 8.74 17.81
CA ASP A 236 -14.58 7.66 18.25
C ASP A 236 -13.68 7.11 17.14
N THR A 237 -12.44 6.77 17.50
CA THR A 237 -11.30 6.49 16.60
C THR A 237 -10.94 5.01 16.65
N ALA A 238 -10.70 4.40 15.48
CA ALA A 238 -10.24 3.01 15.42
C ALA A 238 -8.83 2.86 16.02
N ARG A 239 -8.76 2.21 17.19
CA ARG A 239 -7.54 2.07 18.00
C ARG A 239 -6.42 1.32 17.28
N HIS A 240 -6.77 0.28 16.52
CA HIS A 240 -5.80 -0.47 15.71
C HIS A 240 -5.11 0.43 14.67
N LEU A 241 -5.83 1.36 14.04
CA LEU A 241 -5.23 2.31 13.09
C LEU A 241 -4.30 3.30 13.79
N VAL A 242 -4.65 3.76 15.00
CA VAL A 242 -3.76 4.59 15.83
C VAL A 242 -2.47 3.83 16.13
N ALA A 243 -2.57 2.56 16.55
CA ALA A 243 -1.41 1.72 16.81
C ALA A 243 -0.54 1.56 15.56
N TYR A 244 -1.13 1.24 14.41
CA TYR A 244 -0.36 1.11 13.16
C TYR A 244 0.36 2.40 12.76
N LEU A 245 -0.31 3.56 12.85
CA LEU A 245 0.31 4.85 12.54
C LEU A 245 1.50 5.10 13.49
N ILE A 246 1.33 4.94 14.80
CA ILE A 246 2.44 5.14 15.75
C ILE A 246 3.60 4.17 15.46
N ALA A 247 3.30 2.92 15.09
CA ALA A 247 4.28 1.86 14.87
C ALA A 247 5.18 2.04 13.63
N PHE A 248 4.90 2.98 12.73
CA PHE A 248 5.75 3.19 11.54
C PHE A 248 7.16 3.69 11.84
N GLN A 249 7.34 4.34 12.99
CA GLN A 249 8.64 4.85 13.43
C GLN A 249 9.00 4.22 14.76
N ASN A 250 10.28 3.99 15.00
CA ASN A 250 10.72 3.52 16.31
C ASN A 250 10.35 4.56 17.37
N ARG A 251 9.35 4.25 18.19
CA ARG A 251 8.89 5.09 19.30
C ARG A 251 9.18 4.33 20.58
N SER A 252 9.65 5.04 21.59
CA SER A 252 9.74 4.47 22.92
C SER A 252 8.33 4.04 23.37
N PRO A 253 8.14 2.79 23.83
CA PRO A 253 6.90 2.37 24.47
C PRO A 253 6.56 3.25 25.69
N ASN A 254 7.59 3.83 26.32
CA ASN A 254 7.51 4.70 27.49
C ASN A 254 7.48 6.19 27.12
N ASP A 255 7.09 6.56 25.88
CA ASP A 255 7.03 7.97 25.47
C ASP A 255 6.04 8.74 26.37
N ASN A 256 6.57 9.73 27.11
CA ASN A 256 5.80 10.53 28.06
C ASN A 256 4.61 11.25 27.43
N ALA A 257 4.72 11.69 26.16
CA ALA A 257 3.62 12.35 25.47
C ALA A 257 2.53 11.33 25.11
N LEU A 258 2.91 10.12 24.69
CA LEU A 258 1.98 9.03 24.44
C LEU A 258 1.24 8.61 25.72
N HIS A 259 1.95 8.37 26.82
CA HIS A 259 1.34 8.02 28.11
C HIS A 259 0.40 9.12 28.62
N LYS A 260 0.84 10.39 28.61
CA LYS A 260 -0.04 11.51 29.01
C LYS A 260 -1.26 11.61 28.10
N TRP A 261 -1.09 11.39 26.81
CA TRP A 261 -2.19 11.41 25.86
C TRP A 261 -3.16 10.26 26.13
N VAL A 262 -2.67 9.05 26.30
CA VAL A 262 -3.43 7.87 26.73
C VAL A 262 -4.20 8.17 28.02
N SER A 263 -3.53 8.57 29.11
CA SER A 263 -4.15 8.84 30.40
C SER A 263 -5.22 9.93 30.36
N ASN A 264 -5.06 10.94 29.50
CA ASN A 264 -6.06 12.00 29.33
C ASN A 264 -7.32 11.53 28.57
N HIS A 265 -7.23 10.43 27.84
CA HIS A 265 -8.33 9.89 27.02
C HIS A 265 -8.85 8.54 27.55
N SER A 266 -8.15 7.90 28.48
CA SER A 266 -8.69 6.85 29.33
C SER A 266 -9.82 7.45 30.16
N ALA A 267 -11.07 7.28 29.70
CA ALA A 267 -12.22 7.51 30.57
C ALA A 267 -12.02 6.66 31.82
N SER A 268 -12.24 7.26 33.00
CA SER A 268 -12.19 6.58 34.29
C SER A 268 -13.25 5.48 34.34
N TYR A 269 -12.92 4.32 33.78
CA TYR A 269 -13.55 3.04 34.04
C TYR A 269 -12.46 2.13 34.59
N PHE A 270 -11.97 2.50 35.78
CA PHE A 270 -11.16 1.61 36.59
C PHE A 270 -12.11 0.59 37.22
N THR A 271 -12.36 -0.51 36.51
CA THR A 271 -12.59 -1.79 37.18
C THR A 271 -11.38 -2.63 36.86
N PRO A 272 -10.46 -2.83 37.81
CA PRO A 272 -9.34 -3.72 37.59
C PRO A 272 -9.91 -5.13 37.59
N VAL A 273 -10.11 -5.71 36.41
CA VAL A 273 -10.18 -7.17 36.31
C VAL A 273 -8.73 -7.62 36.40
N ILE A 274 -8.30 -7.87 37.64
CA ILE A 274 -7.14 -8.68 37.93
C ILE A 274 -7.54 -10.09 37.49
N ASP A 275 -7.18 -10.48 36.27
CA ASP A 275 -7.19 -11.89 35.89
C ASP A 275 -5.78 -12.44 36.14
N LEU A 276 -5.56 -12.87 37.37
CA LEU A 276 -4.42 -13.67 37.79
C LEU A 276 -4.72 -15.14 37.45
N THR A 277 -4.68 -15.49 36.18
CA THR A 277 -4.44 -16.87 35.75
C THR A 277 -3.53 -16.85 34.53
N ASP A 278 -2.24 -16.68 34.82
CA ASP A 278 -1.17 -17.24 33.99
C ASP A 278 -1.32 -18.77 33.99
N GLU A 279 -1.74 -19.34 32.87
CA GLU A 279 -1.17 -20.61 32.43
C GLU A 279 -0.64 -20.45 31.00
N PRO A 280 0.65 -20.68 30.74
CA PRO A 280 1.19 -20.66 29.39
C PRO A 280 0.71 -21.92 28.66
N VAL A 281 -0.21 -21.75 27.72
CA VAL A 281 -0.49 -22.80 26.72
C VAL A 281 0.72 -22.86 25.79
N VAL A 282 1.65 -23.75 26.10
CA VAL A 282 2.67 -24.21 25.16
C VAL A 282 1.93 -25.03 24.10
N ILE A 283 1.74 -24.44 22.93
CA ILE A 283 1.32 -25.20 21.74
C ILE A 283 2.59 -25.76 21.12
N ASP A 284 2.82 -27.05 21.35
CA ASP A 284 3.76 -27.87 20.59
C ASP A 284 3.16 -28.09 19.19
N LEU A 285 3.74 -27.42 18.19
CA LEU A 285 3.50 -27.66 16.77
C LEU A 285 4.73 -28.34 16.16
N THR A 286 4.98 -29.58 16.58
CA THR A 286 5.82 -30.51 15.80
C THR A 286 5.03 -30.98 14.57
N GLY A 287 4.96 -30.10 13.58
CA GLY A 287 4.75 -30.44 12.18
C GLY A 287 5.92 -29.86 11.40
N GLU A 288 6.85 -30.72 10.98
CA GLU A 288 8.08 -30.37 10.27
C GLU A 288 7.78 -29.56 8.99
N LEU A 289 7.69 -28.24 9.13
CA LEU A 289 8.13 -27.28 8.13
C LEU A 289 9.36 -26.61 8.74
N GLU A 290 10.49 -26.69 8.04
CA GLU A 290 11.67 -25.92 8.41
C GLU A 290 11.24 -24.44 8.55
N ASP A 291 11.26 -23.94 9.79
CA ASP A 291 11.02 -22.55 10.10
C ASP A 291 12.03 -21.71 9.32
N ILE A 292 11.58 -21.12 8.20
CA ILE A 292 12.30 -20.01 7.60
C ILE A 292 12.20 -18.87 8.63
N PRO A 293 13.29 -18.43 9.27
CA PRO A 293 13.23 -17.38 10.27
C PRO A 293 12.87 -16.07 9.52
N THR A 294 11.59 -15.76 9.47
CA THR A 294 11.12 -14.46 9.01
C THR A 294 11.46 -13.47 10.10
N THR A 295 12.50 -12.67 9.88
CA THR A 295 12.90 -11.62 10.81
C THR A 295 11.66 -10.76 11.12
N PRO A 296 11.24 -10.66 12.40
CA PRO A 296 9.99 -9.98 12.73
C PRO A 296 10.12 -8.52 12.30
N VAL A 297 9.15 -8.10 11.51
CA VAL A 297 9.13 -6.77 10.92
C VAL A 297 8.93 -5.76 12.05
N PRO A 298 9.77 -4.71 12.13
CA PRO A 298 9.89 -3.93 13.35
C PRO A 298 8.59 -3.16 13.68
N GLU A 299 7.84 -2.69 12.68
CA GLU A 299 6.54 -2.05 12.93
C GLU A 299 5.49 -3.03 13.46
N PHE A 300 5.60 -4.34 13.21
CA PHE A 300 4.65 -5.33 13.71
C PHE A 300 4.85 -5.58 15.21
N SER A 301 6.11 -5.76 15.63
CA SER A 301 6.46 -5.89 17.04
C SER A 301 6.03 -4.67 17.85
N GLN A 302 6.23 -3.46 17.29
CA GLN A 302 5.82 -2.23 17.94
C GLN A 302 4.29 -2.08 17.96
N TYR A 303 3.59 -2.46 16.88
CA TYR A 303 2.12 -2.51 16.86
C TYR A 303 1.56 -3.41 17.96
N GLN A 304 2.11 -4.61 18.15
CA GLN A 304 1.65 -5.54 19.18
C GLN A 304 1.79 -4.99 20.60
N GLN A 305 2.81 -4.18 20.87
CA GLN A 305 2.97 -3.50 22.15
C GLN A 305 1.94 -2.36 22.32
N LEU A 306 1.72 -1.59 21.26
CA LEU A 306 0.81 -0.44 21.27
C LEU A 306 -0.66 -0.85 21.35
N ILE A 307 -1.06 -1.93 20.69
CA ILE A 307 -2.47 -2.38 20.72
C ILE A 307 -2.87 -2.84 22.13
N LYS A 308 -1.95 -3.47 22.87
CA LYS A 308 -2.12 -3.80 24.29
C LYS A 308 -2.28 -2.54 25.14
N LEU A 309 -1.53 -1.47 24.85
CA LEU A 309 -1.68 -0.19 25.54
C LEU A 309 -3.06 0.45 25.30
N PHE A 310 -3.71 0.18 24.17
CA PHE A 310 -5.00 0.75 23.79
C PHE A 310 -6.22 -0.14 24.07
N SER A 311 -6.08 -1.30 24.74
CA SER A 311 -7.18 -2.25 24.97
C SER A 311 -8.42 -1.63 25.63
N ASP A 312 -8.23 -0.61 26.47
CA ASP A 312 -9.29 -0.04 27.32
C ASP A 312 -9.51 1.47 27.14
N ILE A 313 -9.03 2.06 26.04
CA ILE A 313 -8.98 3.52 25.87
C ILE A 313 -9.94 4.00 24.80
N HIS A 314 -10.85 4.89 25.14
CA HIS A 314 -11.61 5.64 24.14
C HIS A 314 -10.74 6.80 23.62
N ILE A 315 -10.53 6.87 22.30
CA ILE A 315 -9.74 7.94 21.68
C ILE A 315 -10.71 8.90 20.98
N PRO A 316 -11.14 9.98 21.64
CA PRO A 316 -12.01 10.95 21.02
C PRO A 316 -11.25 11.75 19.95
N VAL A 317 -11.95 12.06 18.86
CA VAL A 317 -11.48 13.03 17.87
C VAL A 317 -11.65 14.42 18.49
N GLY A 318 -10.59 14.91 19.13
CA GLY A 318 -10.57 16.29 19.62
C GLY A 318 -10.70 17.27 18.46
N ALA A 319 -11.77 18.07 18.43
CA ALA A 319 -11.84 19.25 17.58
C ALA A 319 -10.83 20.26 18.12
N SER A 320 -9.65 20.35 17.51
CA SER A 320 -8.65 21.37 17.87
C SER A 320 -8.20 22.09 16.60
N ALA A 321 -8.42 23.40 16.60
CA ALA A 321 -7.97 24.32 15.57
C ALA A 321 -6.47 24.15 15.29
N ALA A 322 -6.13 23.96 14.01
CA ALA A 322 -4.86 24.32 13.36
C ALA A 322 -3.57 24.30 14.21
N ILE A 323 -3.30 23.25 15.00
CA ILE A 323 -1.96 23.04 15.56
C ILE A 323 -1.17 22.25 14.51
N GLY A 324 -0.69 22.97 13.49
CA GLY A 324 0.19 22.40 12.47
C GLY A 324 1.51 21.91 13.10
N VAL A 325 2.10 20.87 12.51
CA VAL A 325 3.48 20.51 12.83
C VAL A 325 4.39 21.65 12.37
N ASN A 326 5.41 21.98 13.16
CA ASN A 326 6.37 23.02 12.80
C ASN A 326 7.03 22.68 11.45
N GLU A 327 6.84 23.54 10.44
CA GLU A 327 7.38 23.35 9.08
C GLU A 327 8.91 23.18 9.09
N ALA A 328 9.63 23.88 9.98
CA ALA A 328 11.08 23.72 10.09
C ALA A 328 11.45 22.28 10.52
N ALA A 329 10.66 21.66 11.41
CA ALA A 329 10.87 20.27 11.81
C ALA A 329 10.58 19.30 10.65
N LEU A 330 9.56 19.58 9.84
CA LEU A 330 9.26 18.79 8.64
C LEU A 330 10.39 18.87 7.61
N GLN A 331 10.95 20.07 7.39
CA GLN A 331 12.07 20.26 6.47
C GLN A 331 13.35 19.58 6.97
N ILE A 332 13.63 19.63 8.27
CA ILE A 332 14.75 18.89 8.88
C ILE A 332 14.62 17.39 8.62
N GLU A 333 13.44 16.81 8.87
CA GLU A 333 13.21 15.37 8.62
C GLU A 333 13.43 15.01 7.14
N ARG A 334 12.97 15.85 6.20
CA ARG A 334 13.23 15.65 4.76
C ARG A 334 14.72 15.71 4.40
N GLN A 335 15.44 16.67 4.98
CA GLN A 335 16.88 16.84 4.76
C GLN A 335 17.67 15.66 5.33
N GLU A 336 17.35 15.23 6.55
CA GLU A 336 17.96 14.06 7.18
C GLU A 336 17.75 12.79 6.35
N TRP A 337 16.54 12.60 5.81
CA TRP A 337 16.26 11.49 4.91
C TRP A 337 17.07 11.55 3.62
N SER A 338 17.22 12.73 3.01
CA SER A 338 18.03 12.89 1.81
C SER A 338 19.49 12.53 2.08
N LEU A 339 20.07 13.06 3.16
CA LEU A 339 21.45 12.78 3.56
C LEU A 339 21.66 11.29 3.84
N TRP A 340 20.78 10.69 4.65
CA TRP A 340 20.86 9.27 4.98
C TRP A 340 20.81 8.39 3.73
N ARG A 341 19.97 8.75 2.75
CA ARG A 341 19.88 7.97 1.52
C ARG A 341 21.12 8.11 0.65
N ASP A 342 21.69 9.31 0.56
CA ASP A 342 22.93 9.52 -0.17
C ASP A 342 24.06 8.70 0.46
N GLU A 343 24.17 8.71 1.80
CA GLU A 343 25.10 7.85 2.56
C GLU A 343 24.84 6.35 2.33
N ALA A 344 23.59 5.90 2.36
CA ALA A 344 23.22 4.51 2.11
C ALA A 344 23.53 4.10 0.66
N HIS A 345 23.35 5.02 -0.29
CA HIS A 345 23.71 4.80 -1.69
C HIS A 345 25.23 4.66 -1.85
N ASP A 346 26.00 5.57 -1.24
CA ASP A 346 27.46 5.57 -1.31
C ASP A 346 28.05 4.34 -0.62
N GLY A 347 27.52 3.94 0.54
CA GLY A 347 27.87 2.69 1.21
C GLY A 347 27.56 1.45 0.36
N TYR A 348 26.43 1.43 -0.34
CA TYR A 348 26.10 0.37 -1.29
C TYR A 348 27.07 0.34 -2.50
N GLN A 349 27.49 1.50 -3.01
CA GLN A 349 28.47 1.55 -4.10
C GLN A 349 29.87 1.11 -3.64
N ALA A 350 30.28 1.51 -2.44
CA ALA A 350 31.57 1.15 -1.86
C ALA A 350 31.69 -0.34 -1.51
N SER A 351 30.60 -0.96 -1.05
CA SER A 351 30.55 -2.39 -0.70
C SER A 351 30.48 -3.34 -1.90
N ARG A 352 30.37 -2.82 -3.14
CA ARG A 352 30.36 -3.67 -4.34
C ARG A 352 31.77 -4.13 -4.70
N PRO A 353 32.09 -5.43 -4.59
CA PRO A 353 33.36 -5.94 -5.07
C PRO A 353 33.45 -5.76 -6.59
N GLY A 354 34.45 -5.01 -7.03
CA GLY A 354 34.99 -5.11 -8.39
C GLY A 354 34.06 -4.70 -9.54
N ARG A 355 33.49 -3.50 -9.53
CA ARG A 355 33.49 -2.73 -10.79
C ARG A 355 34.75 -1.91 -10.81
N HIS A 356 35.83 -2.51 -11.31
CA HIS A 356 36.93 -1.73 -11.86
C HIS A 356 36.32 -0.58 -12.65
N PHE A 357 36.63 0.63 -12.22
CA PHE A 357 36.36 1.86 -12.94
C PHE A 357 37.01 1.73 -14.32
N ARG A 358 36.30 1.14 -15.29
CA ARG A 358 36.66 1.28 -16.70
C ARG A 358 36.23 2.67 -17.10
N VAL A 359 36.99 3.68 -16.64
CA VAL A 359 37.07 4.98 -17.30
C VAL A 359 37.81 4.78 -18.62
N GLU A 360 37.27 3.95 -19.51
CA GLU A 360 37.45 4.24 -20.92
C GLU A 360 36.45 5.35 -21.22
N LYS A 361 36.90 6.58 -20.91
CA LYS A 361 36.60 7.72 -21.77
C LYS A 361 36.95 7.25 -23.18
N LYS A 362 35.98 6.69 -23.90
CA LYS A 362 36.05 6.59 -25.36
C LYS A 362 36.11 8.03 -25.83
N ARG A 363 37.34 8.55 -25.88
CA ARG A 363 37.74 9.68 -26.70
C ARG A 363 37.12 9.38 -28.06
N ARG A 364 36.02 10.09 -28.36
CA ARG A 364 35.49 10.18 -29.71
C ARG A 364 36.67 10.62 -30.56
N LYS A 365 37.30 9.69 -31.28
CA LYS A 365 38.28 10.03 -32.29
C LYS A 365 37.56 10.97 -33.27
N PRO A 366 38.10 12.17 -33.55
CA PRO A 366 37.52 13.01 -34.57
C PRO A 366 37.57 12.24 -35.88
N LYS A 367 36.43 12.11 -36.55
CA LYS A 367 36.33 11.58 -37.91
C LYS A 367 37.15 12.52 -38.80
N SER A 368 38.41 12.16 -39.03
CA SER A 368 39.19 12.73 -40.12
C SER A 368 38.53 12.27 -41.42
N SER A 369 38.27 13.25 -42.29
CA SER A 369 37.92 13.01 -43.67
C SER A 369 39.03 12.17 -44.30
N ASN A 370 38.68 11.05 -44.91
CA ASN A 370 39.47 10.57 -46.03
C ASN A 370 38.57 10.30 -47.22
N ARG A 371 38.81 11.12 -48.23
CA ARG A 371 38.26 11.12 -49.57
C ARG A 371 39.02 10.03 -50.35
N GLN A 372 38.37 9.47 -51.37
CA GLN A 372 38.88 8.50 -52.35
C GLN A 372 38.87 7.03 -51.88
N SER A 373 38.45 6.02 -52.64
CA SER A 373 37.84 5.90 -53.96
C SER A 373 37.51 4.40 -54.20
N ARG A 374 36.44 4.14 -54.96
CA ARG A 374 36.15 2.94 -55.80
C ARG A 374 35.64 1.64 -55.15
N GLY A 375 34.54 1.15 -55.71
CA GLY A 375 34.08 -0.24 -55.61
C GLY A 375 32.56 -0.38 -55.71
N ALA A 376 32.00 -0.23 -56.90
CA ALA A 376 30.57 -0.34 -57.19
C ALA A 376 30.05 -1.78 -57.01
N VAL A 377 28.93 -1.96 -56.28
CA VAL A 377 27.92 -3.00 -56.57
C VAL A 377 26.53 -2.45 -56.19
N SER A 378 25.66 -2.43 -57.18
CA SER A 378 24.29 -1.95 -57.15
C SER A 378 23.36 -2.77 -56.25
N ARG A 379 22.51 -2.10 -55.45
CA ARG A 379 21.25 -2.65 -54.94
C ARG A 379 20.25 -1.51 -54.64
N PRO A 380 18.94 -1.71 -54.88
CA PRO A 380 18.05 -0.64 -55.32
C PRO A 380 17.39 0.14 -54.18
N GLU A 381 17.02 1.38 -54.52
CA GLU A 381 16.28 2.35 -53.72
C GLU A 381 14.97 1.79 -53.14
N ARG A 382 14.78 1.99 -51.83
CA ARG A 382 13.44 2.12 -51.24
C ARG A 382 13.28 3.54 -50.73
N LEU A 383 12.34 4.25 -51.36
CA LEU A 383 11.88 5.59 -51.02
C LEU A 383 11.35 5.66 -49.58
N PRO A 384 11.57 6.78 -48.87
CA PRO A 384 11.03 6.99 -47.53
C PRO A 384 9.54 7.38 -47.57
N GLN A 385 8.71 6.67 -46.81
CA GLN A 385 7.31 7.07 -46.61
C GLN A 385 7.19 8.29 -45.67
N PRO A 386 6.27 9.23 -45.95
CA PRO A 386 6.09 10.45 -45.16
C PRO A 386 5.25 10.23 -43.89
N LYS A 387 5.67 10.89 -42.82
CA LYS A 387 5.02 10.93 -41.50
C LYS A 387 3.67 11.67 -41.59
N GLN A 388 2.56 10.99 -41.33
CA GLN A 388 1.26 11.64 -41.10
C GLN A 388 1.18 12.20 -39.67
N ARG A 389 1.16 13.53 -39.58
CA ARG A 389 0.67 14.29 -38.42
C ARG A 389 -0.85 14.35 -38.51
N VAL A 390 -1.55 13.82 -37.52
CA VAL A 390 -3.00 14.08 -37.36
C VAL A 390 -3.17 15.22 -36.36
N ALA A 391 -3.70 16.34 -36.88
CA ALA A 391 -4.04 17.54 -36.14
C ALA A 391 -5.40 17.40 -35.44
N LYS A 392 -5.50 17.92 -34.21
CA LYS A 392 -6.74 18.11 -33.45
C LYS A 392 -7.68 19.07 -34.19
N ALA A 393 -8.91 18.61 -34.47
CA ALA A 393 -10.01 19.48 -34.87
C ALA A 393 -10.90 19.80 -33.66
N ARG A 394 -10.89 21.08 -33.26
CA ARG A 394 -11.96 21.72 -32.48
C ARG A 394 -13.14 21.96 -33.42
N ARG A 395 -14.35 21.56 -33.03
CA ARG A 395 -15.57 22.21 -33.55
C ARG A 395 -16.64 22.29 -32.48
N SER A 396 -16.93 23.53 -32.11
CA SER A 396 -18.14 24.00 -31.48
C SER A 396 -19.34 23.69 -32.37
N THR A 397 -20.48 23.34 -31.79
CA THR A 397 -21.78 23.67 -32.39
C THR A 397 -22.78 23.99 -31.31
N ARG A 398 -23.55 25.02 -31.62
CA ARG A 398 -24.34 25.91 -30.78
C ARG A 398 -25.81 25.47 -30.92
N GLN A 399 -26.58 25.67 -29.86
CA GLN A 399 -28.04 25.46 -29.85
C GLN A 399 -28.77 26.18 -31.01
N PRO A 400 -29.99 25.72 -31.33
CA PRO A 400 -31.07 26.61 -31.69
C PRO A 400 -32.10 26.72 -30.57
N ARG A 401 -32.61 27.94 -30.41
CA ARG A 401 -33.68 28.35 -29.49
C ARG A 401 -34.78 28.98 -30.35
N THR A 402 -35.95 28.35 -30.39
CA THR A 402 -37.28 28.89 -30.76
C THR A 402 -38.29 27.98 -30.08
N GLY A 403 -39.44 28.35 -29.54
CA GLY A 403 -40.20 29.59 -29.46
C GLY A 403 -41.52 29.23 -28.72
N ALA A 404 -42.14 30.24 -28.13
CA ALA A 404 -43.31 30.22 -27.26
C ALA A 404 -44.53 29.37 -27.70
N SER A 405 -45.32 28.89 -26.73
CA SER A 405 -46.75 29.27 -26.63
C SER A 405 -47.38 28.98 -25.27
N LYS A 406 -48.22 29.94 -24.88
CA LYS A 406 -49.05 30.02 -23.68
C LYS A 406 -50.25 29.07 -23.73
N SER A 407 -50.72 28.65 -22.57
CA SER A 407 -52.12 28.57 -22.08
C SER A 407 -52.22 27.42 -21.06
N LYS A 408 -53.02 27.41 -20.01
CA LYS A 408 -54.09 28.30 -19.56
C LYS A 408 -54.29 27.99 -18.06
N LYS A 409 -54.57 29.02 -17.26
CA LYS A 409 -55.25 28.86 -15.97
C LYS A 409 -56.58 28.15 -16.19
N LEU A 410 -56.95 27.25 -15.29
CA LEU A 410 -58.33 27.06 -14.87
C LEU A 410 -58.34 26.64 -13.39
N SER A 411 -59.09 27.42 -12.63
CA SER A 411 -59.38 27.31 -11.21
C SER A 411 -60.66 26.49 -10.98
N ARG A 412 -60.75 25.88 -9.79
CA ARG A 412 -61.96 25.44 -9.06
C ARG A 412 -62.71 24.24 -9.68
N ASN A 413 -63.21 23.26 -8.92
CA ASN A 413 -63.71 23.25 -7.53
C ASN A 413 -62.90 22.38 -6.56
#